data_AF-A0AA41NJT4-F1
#
_entry.id   AF-A0AA41NJT4-F1
#
_cell.length_a   1.000
_cell.length_b   1.000
_cell.length_c   1.000
_cell.angle_alpha   90.00
_cell.angle_beta   90.00
_cell.angle_gamma   90.00
#
_symmetry.space_group_name_H-M   'P 1'
#
loop_
_entity.id
_entity.type
_entity.pdbx_description
1 polymer ?
#
loop_
_entity_poly.entity_id
_entity_poly.type
_entity_poly.pdbx_seq_one_letter_code
_entity_poly.pdbx_strand_id
1 'polypeptide(L)'
;MHTGQQMPFSALPARPFSLPLLSKSWVLLTFSQYLQKSAYDDLAKLTTEVTDLAKACAADDSGAECNKPLNLFKFICDNQDTVAKKVATCCAKPELERSHCIAELEEDDKPDNLPPKTADFAEDKDVCENYAEAKDIFLGTFLYEYSRRHPEYGSLLLLRIIKAYEARLEKCCAEADPPACYGNVICYTQKIPQVSTPTLVETSNHLGKVATKCCKLSEAHKMPCVEDHLSAVLNSLCVNHEKNPVSESPNAALSPS
;
A
#
# COMPACT_ATOMS: atom_id res chain seq x y z
N MET A 1 2.17 2.91 -46.86
CA MET A 1 3.21 3.38 -45.93
C MET A 1 2.54 4.33 -44.94
N HIS A 2 2.01 3.81 -43.83
CA HIS A 2 1.42 4.65 -42.78
C HIS A 2 2.45 4.86 -41.69
N THR A 3 2.97 6.08 -41.61
CA THR A 3 3.73 6.61 -40.48
C THR A 3 2.79 6.70 -39.27
N GLY A 4 2.92 5.74 -38.35
CA GLY A 4 2.24 5.76 -37.05
C GLY A 4 2.83 6.88 -36.20
N GLN A 5 2.05 7.94 -36.00
CA GLN A 5 2.44 9.07 -35.17
C GLN A 5 2.24 8.68 -33.70
N GLN A 6 3.35 8.49 -33.00
CA GLN A 6 3.40 8.31 -31.54
C GLN A 6 2.74 9.54 -30.89
N MET A 7 1.69 9.34 -30.10
CA MET A 7 1.13 10.45 -29.33
C MET A 7 2.09 10.83 -28.21
N PRO A 8 2.41 12.13 -28.04
CA PRO A 8 3.27 12.57 -26.96
C PRO A 8 2.53 12.45 -25.62
N PHE A 9 3.23 11.98 -24.59
CA PHE A 9 2.72 11.84 -23.20
C PHE A 9 2.20 13.17 -22.61
N SER A 10 2.49 14.31 -23.26
CA SER A 10 2.07 15.66 -22.88
C SER A 10 0.57 15.95 -23.02
N ALA A 11 -0.24 15.03 -23.58
CA ALA A 11 -1.69 15.20 -23.73
C ALA A 11 -2.54 14.79 -22.50
N LEU A 12 -1.92 14.27 -21.43
CA LEU A 12 -2.61 14.03 -20.15
C LEU A 12 -2.79 15.38 -19.42
N PRO A 13 -4.02 15.72 -18.96
CA PRO A 13 -4.27 17.02 -18.35
C PRO A 13 -3.38 17.22 -17.13
N ALA A 14 -2.56 18.28 -17.18
CA ALA A 14 -1.71 18.73 -16.08
C ALA A 14 -2.58 18.99 -14.84
N ARG A 15 -2.53 18.10 -13.85
CA ARG A 15 -3.12 18.32 -12.53
C ARG A 15 -2.13 19.11 -11.66
N PRO A 16 -2.60 20.07 -10.85
CA PRO A 16 -1.76 21.01 -10.12
C PRO A 16 -1.25 20.41 -8.80
N PHE A 17 -0.56 19.26 -8.88
CA PHE A 17 0.16 18.68 -7.75
C PHE A 17 1.60 18.38 -8.19
N SER A 18 2.52 19.12 -7.58
CA SER A 18 3.93 19.26 -7.90
C SER A 18 4.75 17.97 -7.76
N LEU A 19 4.69 17.05 -8.72
CA LEU A 19 5.73 16.05 -8.99
C LEU A 19 6.23 15.07 -7.87
N PRO A 20 5.51 14.64 -6.80
CA PRO A 20 5.97 13.55 -5.93
C PRO A 20 5.08 12.28 -6.04
N LEU A 21 4.18 12.25 -7.03
CA LEU A 21 3.12 11.23 -7.15
C LEU A 21 3.61 9.89 -7.72
N LEU A 22 4.80 9.85 -8.35
CA LEU A 22 5.41 8.63 -8.89
C LEU A 22 6.67 8.22 -8.12
N SER A 23 6.61 8.26 -6.78
CA SER A 23 7.67 7.66 -5.97
C SER A 23 7.72 6.14 -6.22
N LYS A 24 8.92 5.52 -6.09
CA LYS A 24 9.07 4.05 -6.22
C LYS A 24 8.09 3.29 -5.34
N SER A 25 7.81 3.78 -4.13
CA SER A 25 6.83 3.19 -3.23
C SER A 25 5.39 3.25 -3.78
N TRP A 26 4.99 4.38 -4.37
CA TRP A 26 3.64 4.51 -4.96
C TRP A 26 3.45 3.64 -6.19
N VAL A 27 4.48 3.50 -7.03
CA VAL A 27 4.41 2.59 -8.19
C VAL A 27 4.40 1.13 -7.72
N LEU A 28 5.25 0.76 -6.76
CA LEU A 28 5.32 -0.60 -6.22
C LEU A 28 4.00 -1.03 -5.57
N LEU A 29 3.41 -0.18 -4.72
CA LEU A 29 2.12 -0.53 -4.09
C LEU A 29 1.03 -0.70 -5.16
N THR A 30 1.01 0.16 -6.18
CA THR A 30 -0.01 0.11 -7.24
C THR A 30 0.13 -1.19 -8.02
N PHE A 31 1.33 -1.54 -8.46
CA PHE A 31 1.57 -2.82 -9.11
C PHE A 31 1.28 -4.01 -8.22
N SER A 32 1.55 -3.90 -6.91
CA SER A 32 1.22 -4.97 -5.96
C SER A 32 -0.30 -5.18 -5.83
N GLN A 33 -1.10 -4.12 -5.91
CA GLN A 33 -2.57 -4.19 -5.88
C GLN A 33 -3.20 -4.61 -7.21
N TYR A 34 -2.60 -4.25 -8.35
CA TYR A 34 -3.16 -4.56 -9.67
C TYR A 34 -2.66 -5.90 -10.21
N LEU A 35 -1.41 -6.26 -9.93
CA LEU A 35 -0.73 -7.45 -10.42
C LEU A 35 -0.44 -8.40 -9.24
N GLN A 36 -1.45 -8.62 -8.40
CA GLN A 36 -1.32 -9.28 -7.09
C GLN A 36 -0.70 -10.67 -7.15
N LYS A 37 -0.72 -11.34 -8.30
CA LYS A 37 -0.20 -12.70 -8.51
C LYS A 37 1.26 -12.72 -8.96
N SER A 38 1.82 -11.57 -9.33
CA SER A 38 3.21 -11.44 -9.79
C SER A 38 4.20 -11.51 -8.62
N ALA A 39 5.41 -12.03 -8.90
CA ALA A 39 6.50 -12.08 -7.93
C ALA A 39 7.06 -10.68 -7.62
N TYR A 40 7.62 -10.53 -6.41
CA TYR A 40 8.22 -9.26 -5.97
C TYR A 40 9.29 -8.76 -6.95
N ASP A 41 10.21 -9.63 -7.36
CA ASP A 41 11.33 -9.24 -8.23
C ASP A 41 10.88 -8.68 -9.58
N ASP A 42 9.81 -9.24 -10.14
CA ASP A 42 9.23 -8.75 -11.39
C ASP A 42 8.62 -7.37 -11.19
N LEU A 43 7.83 -7.19 -10.12
CA LEU A 43 7.23 -5.89 -9.81
C LEU A 43 8.26 -4.82 -9.43
N ALA A 44 9.35 -5.19 -8.77
CA ALA A 44 10.44 -4.29 -8.42
C ALA A 44 11.21 -3.82 -9.66
N LYS A 45 11.44 -4.71 -10.64
CA LYS A 45 12.02 -4.35 -11.95
C LYS A 45 11.12 -3.39 -12.72
N LEU A 46 9.83 -3.71 -12.84
CA LEU A 46 8.85 -2.86 -13.52
C LEU A 46 8.69 -1.50 -12.84
N THR A 47 8.70 -1.48 -11.50
CA THR A 47 8.68 -0.25 -10.71
C THR A 47 9.88 0.64 -11.06
N THR A 48 11.07 0.05 -11.12
CA THR A 48 12.29 0.78 -11.46
C THR A 48 12.20 1.34 -12.88
N GLU A 49 11.80 0.52 -13.85
CA GLU A 49 11.61 0.93 -15.25
C GLU A 49 10.65 2.13 -15.39
N VAL A 50 9.46 2.05 -14.79
CA VAL A 50 8.45 3.13 -14.88
C VAL A 50 8.92 4.40 -14.17
N THR A 51 9.54 4.27 -12.99
CA THR A 51 10.02 5.46 -12.27
C THR A 51 11.20 6.12 -12.96
N ASP A 52 12.08 5.36 -13.62
CA ASP A 52 13.21 5.92 -14.35
C ASP A 52 12.75 6.55 -15.68
N LEU A 53 11.78 5.95 -16.37
CA LEU A 53 11.12 6.60 -17.52
C LEU A 53 10.45 7.91 -17.11
N ALA A 54 9.69 7.91 -16.01
CA ALA A 54 9.02 9.11 -15.53
C ALA A 54 10.02 10.24 -15.18
N LYS A 55 11.17 9.90 -14.57
CA LYS A 55 12.25 10.86 -14.31
C LYS A 55 12.85 11.39 -15.61
N ALA A 56 13.09 10.52 -16.59
CA ALA A 56 13.63 10.92 -17.89
C ALA A 56 12.68 11.90 -18.59
N CYS A 57 11.38 11.58 -18.64
CA CYS A 57 10.35 12.46 -19.19
C CYS A 57 10.20 13.78 -18.43
N ALA A 58 10.36 13.78 -17.11
CA ALA A 58 10.34 15.01 -16.33
C ALA A 58 11.56 15.91 -16.61
N ALA A 59 12.68 15.33 -17.02
CA ALA A 59 13.89 16.07 -17.38
C ALA A 59 13.84 16.58 -18.83
N ASP A 60 13.36 15.76 -19.77
CA ASP A 60 13.17 16.09 -21.17
C ASP A 60 12.02 15.24 -21.75
N ASP A 61 10.86 15.86 -21.94
CA ASP A 61 9.64 15.21 -22.43
C ASP A 61 9.70 14.88 -23.94
N SER A 62 10.67 15.46 -24.65
CA SER A 62 10.96 15.21 -26.06
C SER A 62 12.16 14.28 -26.27
N GLY A 63 12.86 13.91 -25.21
CA GLY A 63 14.10 13.15 -25.24
C GLY A 63 13.89 11.69 -25.65
N ALA A 64 14.91 11.09 -26.28
CA ALA A 64 14.88 9.68 -26.67
C ALA A 64 14.66 8.73 -25.48
N GLU A 65 15.14 9.11 -24.29
CA GLU A 65 14.96 8.37 -23.05
C GLU A 65 13.49 8.35 -22.59
N CYS A 66 12.74 9.45 -22.76
CA CYS A 66 11.30 9.52 -22.46
C CYS A 66 10.45 8.71 -23.46
N ASN A 67 10.98 8.46 -24.65
CA ASN A 67 10.29 7.70 -25.70
C ASN A 67 10.62 6.20 -25.67
N LYS A 68 11.35 5.72 -24.67
CA LYS A 68 11.67 4.30 -24.53
C LYS A 68 10.40 3.48 -24.29
N PRO A 69 10.21 2.34 -25.00
CA PRO A 69 9.08 1.47 -24.75
C PRO A 69 9.22 0.82 -23.37
N LEU A 70 8.10 0.70 -22.65
CA LEU A 70 8.02 0.01 -21.37
C LEU A 70 7.82 -1.49 -21.58
N ASN A 71 8.62 -2.31 -20.92
CA ASN A 71 8.43 -3.76 -20.83
C ASN A 71 7.19 -4.13 -20.03
N LEU A 72 6.65 -3.21 -19.21
CA LEU A 72 5.40 -3.39 -18.46
C LEU A 72 4.26 -4.01 -19.28
N PHE A 73 3.93 -3.42 -20.43
CA PHE A 73 2.81 -3.91 -21.25
C PHE A 73 3.10 -5.28 -21.86
N LYS A 74 4.37 -5.53 -22.20
CA LYS A 74 4.80 -6.85 -22.66
C LYS A 74 4.69 -7.89 -21.55
N PHE A 75 5.21 -7.61 -20.37
CA PHE A 75 5.12 -8.48 -19.20
C PHE A 75 3.67 -8.82 -18.87
N ILE A 76 2.80 -7.83 -18.84
CA ILE A 76 1.37 -8.02 -18.56
C ILE A 76 0.74 -8.97 -19.59
N CYS A 77 1.05 -8.81 -20.88
CA CYS A 77 0.44 -9.64 -21.92
C CYS A 77 1.07 -11.02 -22.06
N ASP A 78 2.37 -11.17 -21.83
CA ASP A 78 3.03 -12.47 -21.79
C ASP A 78 2.52 -13.32 -20.61
N ASN A 79 2.00 -12.68 -19.55
CA ASN A 79 1.45 -13.31 -18.34
C ASN A 79 -0.07 -13.12 -18.21
N GLN A 80 -0.78 -12.87 -19.32
CA GLN A 80 -2.20 -12.47 -19.31
C GLN A 80 -3.15 -13.47 -18.61
N ASP A 81 -2.75 -14.75 -18.52
CA ASP A 81 -3.57 -15.80 -17.90
C ASP A 81 -3.48 -15.79 -16.36
N THR A 82 -2.44 -15.17 -15.81
CA THR A 82 -2.14 -15.23 -14.37
C THR A 82 -1.99 -13.87 -13.72
N VAL A 83 -1.73 -12.79 -14.47
CA VAL A 83 -1.35 -11.49 -13.89
C VAL A 83 -2.53 -10.70 -13.31
N ALA A 84 -3.67 -10.68 -14.02
CA ALA A 84 -4.90 -9.98 -13.63
C ALA A 84 -6.09 -10.48 -14.44
N LYS A 85 -7.31 -10.40 -13.88
CA LYS A 85 -8.54 -10.68 -14.64
C LYS A 85 -8.71 -9.73 -15.82
N LYS A 86 -9.36 -10.21 -16.88
CA LYS A 86 -9.79 -9.45 -18.08
C LYS A 86 -8.65 -8.82 -18.91
N VAL A 87 -7.38 -8.94 -18.51
CA VAL A 87 -6.27 -8.31 -19.23
C VAL A 87 -6.04 -8.86 -20.64
N ALA A 88 -6.40 -10.12 -20.88
CA ALA A 88 -6.35 -10.73 -22.21
C ALA A 88 -7.15 -9.94 -23.27
N THR A 89 -8.27 -9.32 -22.87
CA THR A 89 -9.07 -8.46 -23.75
C THR A 89 -8.33 -7.17 -24.15
N CYS A 90 -7.49 -6.65 -23.28
CA CYS A 90 -6.62 -5.51 -23.59
C CYS A 90 -5.43 -5.93 -24.45
N CYS A 91 -4.85 -7.10 -24.18
CA CYS A 91 -3.69 -7.60 -24.92
C CYS A 91 -3.98 -7.91 -26.40
N ALA A 92 -5.23 -8.22 -26.73
CA ALA A 92 -5.70 -8.35 -28.11
C ALA A 92 -5.77 -7.02 -28.89
N LYS A 93 -5.64 -5.86 -28.21
CA LYS A 93 -5.73 -4.54 -28.85
C LYS A 93 -4.39 -4.09 -29.46
N PRO A 94 -4.45 -3.19 -30.46
CA PRO A 94 -3.26 -2.50 -30.98
C PRO A 94 -2.47 -1.80 -29.86
N GLU A 95 -1.16 -1.63 -30.04
CA GLU A 95 -0.24 -1.14 -29.00
C GLU A 95 -0.68 0.17 -28.32
N LEU A 96 -1.11 1.16 -29.10
CA LEU A 96 -1.57 2.46 -28.57
C LEU A 96 -2.88 2.36 -27.78
N GLU A 97 -3.79 1.45 -28.16
CA GLU A 97 -5.05 1.25 -27.44
C GLU A 97 -4.89 0.33 -26.22
N ARG A 98 -3.91 -0.57 -26.28
CA ARG A 98 -3.62 -1.55 -25.22
C ARG A 98 -3.18 -0.86 -23.94
N SER A 99 -2.32 0.16 -24.03
CA SER A 99 -1.82 0.89 -22.86
C SER A 99 -2.97 1.57 -22.11
N HIS A 100 -3.85 2.27 -22.84
CA HIS A 100 -5.03 2.89 -22.25
C HIS A 100 -6.01 1.86 -21.69
N CYS A 101 -6.25 0.76 -22.40
CA CYS A 101 -7.11 -0.33 -21.91
C CYS A 101 -6.59 -0.92 -20.58
N ILE A 102 -5.28 -1.19 -20.49
CA ILE A 102 -4.67 -1.75 -19.28
C ILE A 102 -4.76 -0.76 -18.10
N ALA A 103 -4.62 0.54 -18.36
CA ALA A 103 -4.71 1.57 -17.32
C ALA A 103 -6.12 1.73 -16.73
N GLU A 104 -7.16 1.38 -17.49
CA GLU A 104 -8.57 1.46 -17.08
C GLU A 104 -9.11 0.10 -16.60
N LEU A 105 -8.26 -0.93 -16.46
CA LEU A 105 -8.69 -2.22 -15.92
C LEU A 105 -9.11 -2.07 -14.46
N GLU A 106 -10.26 -2.65 -14.14
CA GLU A 106 -10.70 -2.80 -12.76
C GLU A 106 -9.73 -3.69 -11.99
N GLU A 107 -9.57 -3.40 -10.69
CA GLU A 107 -8.79 -4.23 -9.77
C GLU A 107 -9.31 -5.67 -9.76
N ASP A 108 -8.39 -6.65 -9.67
CA ASP A 108 -8.74 -8.07 -9.56
C ASP A 108 -9.43 -8.35 -8.22
N ASP A 109 -10.16 -9.46 -8.12
CA ASP A 109 -10.67 -9.92 -6.83
C ASP A 109 -9.47 -10.14 -5.90
N LYS A 110 -9.67 -9.81 -4.62
CA LYS A 110 -8.70 -10.12 -3.57
C LYS A 110 -8.26 -11.59 -3.69
N PRO A 111 -6.97 -11.92 -3.57
CA PRO A 111 -6.53 -13.29 -3.74
C PRO A 111 -7.04 -14.11 -2.57
N ASP A 112 -7.76 -15.20 -2.86
CA ASP A 112 -8.16 -16.14 -1.81
C ASP A 112 -6.90 -16.76 -1.18
N ASN A 113 -6.89 -16.84 0.15
CA ASN A 113 -5.94 -17.65 0.94
C ASN A 113 -4.45 -17.26 0.88
N LEU A 114 -4.09 -15.99 0.67
CA LEU A 114 -2.69 -15.59 0.95
C LEU A 114 -2.40 -15.75 2.45
N PRO A 115 -1.32 -16.45 2.84
CA PRO A 115 -0.99 -16.64 4.25
C PRO A 115 -0.71 -15.27 4.90
N PRO A 116 -1.06 -15.11 6.19
CA PRO A 116 -0.63 -13.98 6.99
C PRO A 116 0.89 -13.84 6.94
N LYS A 117 1.38 -12.60 6.88
CA LYS A 117 2.82 -12.30 6.88
C LYS A 117 3.32 -11.84 8.25
N THR A 118 2.61 -12.23 9.31
CA THR A 118 2.98 -11.94 10.70
C THR A 118 4.28 -12.64 11.06
N ALA A 119 4.46 -13.88 10.59
CA ALA A 119 5.71 -14.63 10.70
C ALA A 119 6.89 -13.76 10.25
N ASP A 120 6.88 -13.31 9.01
CA ASP A 120 8.00 -12.60 8.37
C ASP A 120 8.27 -11.19 8.92
N PHE A 121 7.26 -10.47 9.42
CA PHE A 121 7.36 -9.03 9.73
C PHE A 121 7.10 -8.67 11.20
N ALA A 122 6.70 -9.61 12.04
CA ALA A 122 6.36 -9.34 13.44
C ALA A 122 6.71 -10.44 14.44
N GLU A 123 6.77 -11.70 14.03
CA GLU A 123 7.08 -12.82 14.93
C GLU A 123 8.54 -13.29 14.78
N ASP A 124 9.11 -13.14 13.57
CA ASP A 124 10.51 -13.47 13.30
C ASP A 124 11.43 -12.59 14.16
N LYS A 125 12.45 -13.23 14.75
CA LYS A 125 13.45 -12.57 15.61
C LYS A 125 14.48 -11.80 14.79
N ASP A 126 14.62 -12.15 13.51
CA ASP A 126 15.63 -11.60 12.62
C ASP A 126 15.10 -10.34 11.88
N VAL A 127 13.90 -9.87 12.20
CA VAL A 127 13.30 -8.64 11.62
C VAL A 127 14.25 -7.44 11.71
N CYS A 128 14.91 -7.24 12.86
CA CYS A 128 15.83 -6.11 13.03
C CYS A 128 17.13 -6.28 12.24
N GLU A 129 17.64 -7.51 12.10
CA GLU A 129 18.81 -7.82 11.28
C GLU A 129 18.50 -7.57 9.80
N ASN A 130 17.41 -8.17 9.30
CA ASN A 130 16.93 -7.98 7.94
C ASN A 130 16.67 -6.50 7.60
N TYR A 131 16.10 -5.74 8.55
CA TYR A 131 15.90 -4.30 8.42
C TYR A 131 17.22 -3.52 8.37
N ALA A 132 18.20 -3.89 9.19
CA ALA A 132 19.49 -3.20 9.23
C ALA A 132 20.36 -3.50 8.00
N GLU A 133 20.38 -4.74 7.53
CA GLU A 133 21.18 -5.17 6.38
C GLU A 133 20.67 -4.59 5.06
N ALA A 134 19.35 -4.58 4.87
CA ALA A 134 18.74 -4.24 3.59
C ALA A 134 17.44 -3.44 3.75
N LYS A 135 17.48 -2.33 4.51
CA LYS A 135 16.34 -1.46 4.83
C LYS A 135 15.36 -1.25 3.67
N ASP A 136 15.84 -0.80 2.52
CA ASP A 136 14.98 -0.46 1.38
C ASP A 136 14.30 -1.70 0.77
N ILE A 137 15.02 -2.83 0.69
CA ILE A 137 14.48 -4.10 0.18
C ILE A 137 13.47 -4.68 1.16
N PHE A 138 13.79 -4.64 2.46
CA PHE A 138 12.91 -5.13 3.53
C PHE A 138 11.58 -4.36 3.56
N LEU A 139 11.65 -3.02 3.59
CA LEU A 139 10.45 -2.17 3.55
C LEU A 139 9.69 -2.30 2.22
N GLY A 140 10.40 -2.45 1.10
CA GLY A 140 9.78 -2.72 -0.20
C GLY A 140 9.02 -4.04 -0.22
N THR A 141 9.57 -5.09 0.38
CA THR A 141 8.94 -6.41 0.49
C THR A 141 7.71 -6.35 1.40
N PHE A 142 7.82 -5.65 2.54
CA PHE A 142 6.67 -5.37 3.40
C PHE A 142 5.55 -4.66 2.64
N LEU A 143 5.88 -3.60 1.89
CA LEU A 143 4.91 -2.85 1.10
C LEU A 143 4.22 -3.73 0.05
N TYR A 144 5.00 -4.56 -0.65
CA TYR A 144 4.48 -5.50 -1.64
C TYR A 144 3.51 -6.50 -1.01
N GLU A 145 3.92 -7.19 0.05
CA GLU A 145 3.12 -8.22 0.69
C GLU A 145 1.86 -7.66 1.35
N TYR A 146 1.97 -6.47 1.93
CA TYR A 146 0.84 -5.79 2.57
C TYR A 146 -0.15 -5.26 1.51
N SER A 147 0.34 -4.59 0.46
CA SER A 147 -0.53 -3.99 -0.56
C SER A 147 -1.31 -5.03 -1.35
N ARG A 148 -0.68 -6.14 -1.77
CA ARG A 148 -1.35 -7.21 -2.53
C ARG A 148 -2.42 -7.98 -1.74
N ARG A 149 -2.39 -7.89 -0.40
CA ARG A 149 -3.40 -8.48 0.49
C ARG A 149 -4.54 -7.51 0.83
N HIS A 150 -4.34 -6.23 0.53
CA HIS A 150 -5.23 -5.13 0.89
C HIS A 150 -5.54 -4.20 -0.30
N PRO A 151 -6.12 -4.71 -1.41
CA PRO A 151 -6.59 -3.86 -2.51
C PRO A 151 -7.65 -2.85 -2.05
N GLU A 152 -8.40 -3.16 -0.98
CA GLU A 152 -9.40 -2.25 -0.40
C GLU A 152 -8.80 -0.97 0.24
N TYR A 153 -7.49 -0.92 0.47
CA TYR A 153 -6.82 0.24 1.06
C TYR A 153 -6.31 1.21 0.00
N GLY A 154 -6.68 2.48 0.14
CA GLY A 154 -6.14 3.53 -0.72
C GLY A 154 -4.63 3.72 -0.54
N SER A 155 -3.94 4.11 -1.62
CA SER A 155 -2.47 4.23 -1.66
C SER A 155 -1.89 5.08 -0.52
N LEU A 156 -2.56 6.16 -0.14
CA LEU A 156 -2.11 7.05 0.95
C LEU A 156 -2.11 6.34 2.31
N LEU A 157 -3.10 5.48 2.57
CA LEU A 157 -3.14 4.70 3.80
C LEU A 157 -2.00 3.69 3.84
N LEU A 158 -1.77 2.96 2.74
CA LEU A 158 -0.67 2.01 2.62
C LEU A 158 0.71 2.68 2.81
N LEU A 159 0.92 3.85 2.22
CA LEU A 159 2.14 4.65 2.41
C LEU A 159 2.32 5.13 3.87
N ARG A 160 1.23 5.41 4.59
CA ARG A 160 1.31 5.72 6.02
C ARG A 160 1.65 4.49 6.87
N ILE A 161 1.10 3.32 6.52
CA ILE A 161 1.35 2.06 7.23
C ILE A 161 2.84 1.70 7.14
N ILE A 162 3.43 1.70 5.93
CA ILE A 162 4.87 1.41 5.78
C ILE A 162 5.74 2.43 6.53
N LYS A 163 5.37 3.72 6.53
CA LYS A 163 6.12 4.75 7.29
C LYS A 163 6.01 4.57 8.80
N ALA A 164 4.83 4.19 9.29
CA ALA A 164 4.63 3.87 10.70
C ALA A 164 5.41 2.61 11.11
N TYR A 165 5.48 1.61 10.22
CA TYR A 165 6.27 0.40 10.44
C TYR A 165 7.77 0.71 10.49
N GLU A 166 8.29 1.48 9.54
CA GLU A 166 9.68 1.96 9.51
C GLU A 166 10.05 2.67 10.82
N ALA A 167 9.27 3.67 11.24
CA ALA A 167 9.51 4.41 12.48
C ALA A 167 9.44 3.52 13.73
N ARG A 168 8.59 2.49 13.71
CA ARG A 168 8.51 1.51 14.80
C ARG A 168 9.76 0.66 14.86
N LEU A 169 10.28 0.17 13.73
CA LEU A 169 11.52 -0.60 13.69
C LEU A 169 12.71 0.24 14.14
N GLU A 170 12.81 1.50 13.71
CA GLU A 170 13.85 2.43 14.17
C GLU A 170 13.86 2.59 15.69
N LYS A 171 12.68 2.59 16.31
CA LYS A 171 12.55 2.62 17.77
C LYS A 171 12.85 1.26 18.40
N CYS A 172 12.16 0.20 17.97
CA CYS A 172 12.16 -1.10 18.63
C CYS A 172 13.49 -1.85 18.50
N CYS A 173 14.19 -1.70 17.38
CA CYS A 173 15.47 -2.38 17.17
C CYS A 173 16.61 -1.83 18.04
N ALA A 174 16.39 -0.74 18.77
CA ALA A 174 17.29 -0.20 19.78
C ALA A 174 16.92 -0.58 21.23
N GLU A 175 15.78 -1.24 21.45
CA GLU A 175 15.30 -1.63 22.77
C GLU A 175 15.95 -2.95 23.25
N ALA A 176 15.83 -3.24 24.54
CA ALA A 176 16.39 -4.47 25.14
C ALA A 176 15.71 -5.77 24.65
N ASP A 177 14.45 -5.70 24.23
CA ASP A 177 13.68 -6.80 23.66
C ASP A 177 12.91 -6.33 22.41
N PRO A 178 13.59 -6.30 21.24
CA PRO A 178 12.98 -5.85 19.99
C PRO A 178 11.73 -6.66 19.57
N PRO A 179 11.72 -8.02 19.61
CA PRO A 179 10.54 -8.81 19.27
C PRO A 179 9.29 -8.45 20.08
N ALA A 180 9.42 -8.26 21.39
CA ALA A 180 8.30 -7.82 22.23
C ALA A 180 7.81 -6.41 21.83
N CYS A 181 8.71 -5.55 21.35
CA CYS A 181 8.38 -4.21 20.90
C CYS A 181 7.67 -4.18 19.53
N TYR A 182 8.21 -4.81 18.48
CA TYR A 182 7.61 -4.75 17.14
C TYR A 182 6.50 -5.77 16.90
N GLY A 183 6.40 -6.86 17.68
CA GLY A 183 5.36 -7.88 17.51
C GLY A 183 3.91 -7.37 17.61
N ASN A 184 3.72 -6.21 18.23
CA ASN A 184 2.41 -5.54 18.34
C ASN A 184 1.94 -4.86 17.04
N VAL A 185 2.78 -4.76 15.99
CA VAL A 185 2.50 -3.99 14.77
C VAL A 185 1.36 -4.57 13.95
N ILE A 186 1.29 -5.89 13.80
CA ILE A 186 0.25 -6.49 12.95
C ILE A 186 -1.12 -6.37 13.63
N CYS A 187 -1.16 -6.33 14.97
CA CYS A 187 -2.40 -6.15 15.72
C CYS A 187 -3.10 -4.81 15.41
N TYR A 188 -2.39 -3.71 15.18
CA TYR A 188 -3.06 -2.42 14.91
C TYR A 188 -3.65 -2.33 13.49
N THR A 189 -3.14 -3.14 12.56
CA THR A 189 -3.45 -3.05 11.14
C THR A 189 -4.40 -4.17 10.68
N GLN A 190 -4.28 -5.40 11.22
CA GLN A 190 -5.22 -6.49 10.98
C GLN A 190 -6.54 -6.37 11.77
N LYS A 191 -6.59 -5.59 12.85
CA LYS A 191 -7.78 -5.58 13.73
C LYS A 191 -8.95 -4.73 13.24
N ILE A 192 -8.81 -3.93 12.17
CA ILE A 192 -9.91 -3.10 11.67
C ILE A 192 -10.94 -3.89 10.83
N PRO A 193 -10.58 -4.81 9.91
CA PRO A 193 -11.59 -5.57 9.17
C PRO A 193 -12.35 -6.63 10.01
N GLN A 194 -11.90 -6.93 11.23
CA GLN A 194 -12.50 -7.96 12.10
C GLN A 194 -13.28 -7.38 13.29
N VAL A 195 -13.48 -6.06 13.41
CA VAL A 195 -14.29 -5.51 14.51
C VAL A 195 -15.76 -5.84 14.34
N SER A 196 -16.44 -6.21 15.43
CA SER A 196 -17.87 -6.47 15.40
C SER A 196 -18.64 -5.25 14.88
N THR A 197 -19.73 -5.46 14.13
CA THR A 197 -20.57 -4.36 13.62
C THR A 197 -21.02 -3.38 14.71
N PRO A 198 -21.40 -3.82 15.93
CA PRO A 198 -21.69 -2.89 17.03
C PRO A 198 -20.50 -2.00 17.40
N THR A 199 -19.31 -2.57 17.51
CA THR A 199 -18.07 -1.81 17.80
C THR A 199 -17.74 -0.83 16.67
N LEU A 200 -17.96 -1.23 15.41
CA LEU A 200 -17.78 -0.37 14.25
C LEU A 200 -18.72 0.85 14.33
N VAL A 201 -20.02 0.62 14.56
CA VAL A 201 -21.03 1.69 14.65
C VAL A 201 -20.74 2.64 15.80
N GLU A 202 -20.35 2.13 16.97
CA GLU A 202 -19.97 2.94 18.11
C GLU A 202 -18.74 3.80 17.82
N THR A 203 -17.71 3.20 17.20
CA THR A 203 -16.48 3.91 16.81
C THR A 203 -16.77 4.98 15.75
N SER A 204 -17.59 4.68 14.75
CA SER A 204 -18.03 5.64 13.74
C SER A 204 -18.81 6.81 14.36
N ASN A 205 -19.68 6.55 15.33
CA ASN A 205 -20.39 7.60 16.06
C ASN A 205 -19.43 8.49 16.87
N HIS A 206 -18.41 7.91 17.49
CA HIS A 206 -17.37 8.66 18.18
C HIS A 206 -16.56 9.54 17.22
N LEU A 207 -16.13 9.00 16.08
CA LEU A 207 -15.45 9.78 15.04
C LEU A 207 -16.34 10.89 14.48
N GLY A 208 -17.64 10.65 14.27
CA GLY A 208 -18.61 11.67 13.86
C GLY A 208 -18.74 12.83 14.85
N LYS A 209 -18.69 12.54 16.16
CA LYS A 209 -18.67 13.57 17.21
C LYS A 209 -17.37 14.37 17.19
N VAL A 210 -16.23 13.72 16.97
CA VAL A 210 -14.93 14.41 16.81
C VAL A 210 -14.96 15.34 15.60
N ALA A 211 -15.45 14.86 14.46
CA ALA A 211 -15.59 15.67 13.25
C ALA A 211 -16.49 16.90 13.48
N THR A 212 -17.66 16.71 14.09
CA THR A 212 -18.58 17.83 14.42
C THR A 212 -17.92 18.84 15.36
N LYS A 213 -17.05 18.39 16.27
CA LYS A 213 -16.34 19.25 17.21
C LYS A 213 -15.17 19.99 16.57
N CYS A 214 -14.37 19.32 15.75
CA CYS A 214 -13.11 19.85 15.24
C CYS A 214 -13.22 20.54 13.88
N CYS A 215 -14.16 20.16 13.01
CA CYS A 215 -14.28 20.73 11.67
C CYS A 215 -14.70 22.21 11.66
N LYS A 216 -15.32 22.69 12.75
CA LYS A 216 -15.71 24.10 12.93
C LYS A 216 -14.55 25.01 13.37
N LEU A 217 -13.37 24.45 13.67
CA LEU A 217 -12.19 25.22 14.05
C LEU A 217 -11.47 25.78 12.81
N SER A 218 -10.61 26.77 13.01
CA SER A 218 -9.70 27.27 11.97
C SER A 218 -8.75 26.17 11.49
N GLU A 219 -8.29 26.21 10.24
CA GLU A 219 -7.37 25.22 9.65
C GLU A 219 -6.18 24.86 10.55
N ALA A 220 -5.54 25.85 11.19
CA ALA A 220 -4.41 25.64 12.09
C ALA A 220 -4.73 24.82 13.37
N HIS A 221 -6.01 24.74 13.74
CA HIS A 221 -6.49 24.09 14.98
C HIS A 221 -7.30 22.81 14.73
N LYS A 222 -7.58 22.48 13.45
CA LYS A 222 -8.31 21.26 13.10
C LYS A 222 -7.50 20.00 13.44
N MET A 223 -6.24 19.96 13.01
CA MET A 223 -5.37 18.79 13.23
C MET A 223 -5.07 18.54 14.71
N PRO A 224 -4.63 19.54 15.51
CA PRO A 224 -4.44 19.33 16.95
C PRO A 224 -5.71 18.84 17.67
N CYS A 225 -6.89 19.40 17.33
CA CYS A 225 -8.16 18.96 17.91
C CYS A 225 -8.49 17.50 17.57
N VAL A 226 -8.25 17.08 16.33
CA VAL A 226 -8.51 15.70 15.89
C VAL A 226 -7.56 14.74 16.59
N GLU A 227 -6.27 15.06 16.68
CA GLU A 227 -5.25 14.22 17.32
C GLU A 227 -5.55 13.98 18.81
N ASP A 228 -5.91 15.04 19.55
CA ASP A 228 -6.27 14.96 20.97
C ASP A 228 -7.47 14.03 21.22
N HIS A 229 -8.45 14.06 20.30
CA HIS A 229 -9.66 13.26 20.44
C HIS A 229 -9.55 11.85 19.86
N LEU A 230 -8.74 11.66 18.83
CA LEU A 230 -8.56 10.37 18.19
C LEU A 230 -7.98 9.33 19.17
N SER A 231 -7.07 9.75 20.05
CA SER A 231 -6.49 8.88 21.09
C SER A 231 -7.56 8.28 22.02
N ALA A 232 -8.58 9.06 22.39
CA ALA A 232 -9.68 8.58 23.23
C ALA A 232 -10.60 7.59 22.49
N VAL A 233 -10.86 7.85 21.20
CA VAL A 233 -11.64 6.94 20.35
C VAL A 233 -10.92 5.61 20.16
N LEU A 234 -9.61 5.65 19.90
CA LEU A 234 -8.77 4.47 19.75
C LEU A 234 -8.68 3.68 21.06
N ASN A 235 -8.57 4.34 22.21
CA ASN A 235 -8.60 3.66 23.51
C ASN A 235 -9.94 2.95 23.78
N SER A 236 -11.06 3.61 23.47
CA SER A 236 -12.40 2.99 23.57
C SER A 236 -12.53 1.76 22.67
N LEU A 237 -12.00 1.84 21.45
CA LEU A 237 -11.96 0.73 20.51
C LEU A 237 -11.13 -0.45 21.07
N CYS A 238 -9.96 -0.17 21.65
CA CYS A 238 -9.11 -1.19 22.26
C CYS A 238 -9.81 -1.90 23.43
N VAL A 239 -10.41 -1.14 24.35
CA VAL A 239 -11.15 -1.70 25.51
C VAL A 239 -12.34 -2.56 25.06
N ASN A 240 -13.05 -2.15 24.01
CA ASN A 240 -14.18 -2.92 23.48
C ASN A 240 -13.72 -4.19 22.77
N HIS A 241 -12.57 -4.14 22.08
CA HIS A 241 -11.96 -5.32 21.47
C HIS A 241 -11.45 -6.32 22.51
N GLU A 242 -10.91 -5.87 23.65
CA GLU A 242 -10.51 -6.77 24.76
C GLU A 242 -11.70 -7.54 25.35
N LYS A 243 -12.87 -6.89 25.42
CA LYS A 243 -14.10 -7.52 25.95
C LYS A 243 -14.75 -8.48 24.98
N ASN A 244 -14.66 -8.20 23.68
CA ASN A 244 -15.25 -9.00 22.61
C ASN A 244 -14.19 -9.31 21.53
N PRO A 245 -13.21 -10.18 21.82
CA PRO A 245 -12.17 -10.52 20.87
C PRO A 245 -12.76 -11.30 19.69
N VAL A 246 -12.56 -10.81 18.46
CA VAL A 246 -13.12 -11.40 17.23
C VAL A 246 -12.08 -12.24 16.47
N SER A 247 -11.09 -12.80 17.19
CA SER A 247 -10.16 -13.78 16.62
C SER A 247 -9.87 -14.88 17.64
N GLU A 248 -10.42 -16.07 17.39
CA GLU A 248 -9.79 -17.30 17.88
C GLU A 248 -8.60 -17.60 16.96
N SER A 249 -7.39 -17.46 17.49
CA SER A 249 -6.25 -18.28 17.10
C SER A 249 -5.84 -19.08 18.34
N PRO A 250 -5.59 -20.40 18.25
CA PRO A 250 -5.57 -21.29 19.42
C PRO A 250 -4.45 -21.08 20.45
N ASN A 251 -3.58 -20.09 20.32
CA ASN A 251 -2.36 -19.97 21.13
C ASN A 251 -2.20 -18.64 21.89
N ALA A 252 -3.29 -17.96 22.26
CA ALA A 252 -3.21 -16.77 23.12
C ALA A 252 -3.37 -17.13 24.60
N ALA A 253 -2.37 -17.80 25.17
CA ALA A 253 -2.20 -17.89 26.61
C ALA A 253 -1.18 -16.85 27.07
N LEU A 254 -1.56 -15.58 27.14
CA LEU A 254 -0.84 -14.56 27.92
C LEU A 254 -1.85 -13.59 28.52
N SER A 255 -2.28 -13.91 29.75
CA SER A 255 -2.84 -12.96 30.71
C SER A 255 -1.70 -12.45 31.60
N PRO A 256 -1.74 -11.19 32.06
CA PRO A 256 -0.65 -10.60 32.84
C PRO A 256 -0.73 -11.02 34.31
N SER A 257 0.42 -11.30 34.91
CA SER A 257 0.68 -11.18 36.36
C SER A 257 1.81 -10.19 36.56
#